data_AF-A0A0J1FEC9-F1
#
_entry.id   AF-A0A0J1FEC9-F1
#
_cell.length_a   1.000
_cell.length_b   1.000
_cell.length_c   1.000
_cell.angle_alpha   90.00
_cell.angle_beta   90.00
_cell.angle_gamma   90.00
#
_symmetry.space_group_name_H-M   'P 1'
#
loop_
_entity.id
_entity.type
_entity.pdbx_description
1 polymer ?
#
loop_
_entity_poly.entity_id
_entity_poly.type
_entity_poly.pdbx_seq_one_letter_code
_entity_poly.pdbx_strand_id
1 'polypeptide(L)' 'MQESYKIEIMATPNSHDNSENPYFWAILQYVEDSWVNTGYCDWAETPSKAFNDAKSAYESLIETK' A
#
# COMPACT_ATOMS: atom_id res chain seq x y z
N MET A 1 -0.30 -22.84 5.18
CA MET A 1 0.47 -21.72 5.78
C MET A 1 -0.48 -20.56 5.96
N GLN A 2 -0.34 -19.78 7.03
CA GLN A 2 -1.14 -18.57 7.19
C GLN A 2 -0.55 -17.49 6.29
N GLU A 3 -1.37 -16.94 5.40
CA GLU A 3 -0.92 -15.84 4.55
C GLU A 3 -0.62 -14.61 5.40
N SER A 4 0.52 -13.98 5.16
CA SER A 4 0.96 -12.79 5.89
C SER A 4 0.95 -11.59 4.97
N TYR A 5 0.37 -10.49 5.45
CA TYR A 5 0.24 -9.23 4.74
C TYR A 5 0.78 -8.08 5.60
N LYS A 6 1.33 -7.05 4.95
CA LYS A 6 1.61 -5.75 5.58
C LYS A 6 1.16 -4.60 4.70
N ILE A 7 0.79 -3.50 5.34
CA ILE A 7 0.60 -2.21 4.69
C ILE A 7 1.88 -1.40 4.86
N GLU A 8 2.38 -0.85 3.76
CA GLU A 8 3.53 0.06 3.75
C GLU A 8 3.07 1.42 3.24
N ILE A 9 3.38 2.48 3.99
CA ILE A 9 3.01 3.86 3.65
C ILE A 9 4.24 4.72 3.82
N MET A 10 4.59 5.47 2.78
CA MET A 10 5.66 6.47 2.86
C MET A 10 5.12 7.72 3.56
N ALA A 11 5.70 8.05 4.71
CA ALA A 11 5.35 9.27 5.47
C ALA A 11 6.00 10.54 4.89
N THR A 12 6.99 10.37 4.01
CA THR A 12 7.70 11.47 3.33
C THR A 12 7.29 11.51 1.86
N PRO A 13 7.12 12.72 1.29
CA PRO A 13 6.77 12.86 -0.12
C PRO A 13 7.92 12.41 -1.02
N ASN A 14 7.61 11.67 -2.07
CA ASN A 14 8.49 11.30 -3.16
C ASN A 14 8.04 12.01 -4.45
N SER A 15 8.17 13.34 -4.44
CA SER A 15 7.75 14.22 -5.54
C SER A 15 8.57 14.03 -6.83
N HIS A 16 9.69 13.31 -6.78
CA HIS A 16 10.46 12.93 -7.96
C HIS A 16 9.67 11.98 -8.85
N ASP A 17 8.97 11.02 -8.24
CA ASP A 17 8.23 9.98 -8.98
C ASP A 17 6.80 10.41 -9.28
N ASN A 18 6.15 11.13 -8.35
CA ASN A 18 4.80 11.66 -8.55
C ASN A 18 4.64 13.02 -7.85
N SER A 19 4.68 14.10 -8.62
CA SER A 19 4.59 15.46 -8.07
C SER A 19 3.19 15.83 -7.59
N GLU A 20 2.13 15.24 -8.18
CA GLU A 20 0.74 15.55 -7.83
C GLU A 20 0.30 14.77 -6.58
N ASN A 21 0.74 13.52 -6.46
CA ASN A 21 0.41 12.63 -5.36
C ASN A 21 1.70 12.01 -4.81
N PRO A 22 2.47 12.71 -3.95
CA PRO A 22 3.83 12.27 -3.64
C PRO A 22 3.91 11.19 -2.55
N TYR A 23 2.82 10.74 -1.96
CA TYR A 23 2.85 9.75 -0.87
C TYR A 23 2.42 8.37 -1.37
N PHE A 24 3.41 7.49 -1.54
CA PHE A 24 3.18 6.12 -1.96
C PHE A 24 2.64 5.23 -0.83
N TRP A 25 1.78 4.28 -1.17
CA TRP A 25 1.37 3.19 -0.30
C TRP A 25 1.23 1.88 -1.07
N ALA A 26 1.42 0.74 -0.37
CA ALA A 26 1.24 -0.59 -0.94
C ALA A 26 0.80 -1.62 0.11
N ILE A 27 0.08 -2.65 -0.34
CA ILE A 27 -0.17 -3.88 0.41
C ILE A 27 0.77 -4.95 -0.13
N LEU A 28 1.57 -5.52 0.77
CA LEU A 28 2.58 -6.52 0.44
C LEU A 28 2.17 -7.88 1.02
N GLN A 29 2.40 -8.95 0.26
CA GLN A 29 2.21 -10.34 0.70
C GLN A 29 3.57 -11.01 0.89
N TYR A 30 3.69 -11.85 1.92
CA TYR A 30 4.87 -12.69 2.09
C TYR A 30 4.76 -13.96 1.23
N VAL A 31 5.64 -14.09 0.23
CA VAL A 31 5.70 -15.21 -0.73
C VAL A 31 7.15 -15.62 -0.90
N GLU A 32 7.44 -16.92 -0.77
CA GLU A 32 8.78 -17.50 -1.04
C GLU A 32 9.93 -16.71 -0.39
N ASP A 33 9.80 -16.41 0.90
CA ASP A 33 10.76 -15.64 1.70
C ASP A 33 10.99 -14.17 1.28
N SER A 34 10.02 -13.59 0.59
CA SER A 34 10.07 -12.19 0.15
C SER A 34 8.74 -11.47 0.33
N TRP A 35 8.80 -10.14 0.51
CA TRP A 35 7.62 -9.28 0.44
C TRP A 35 7.40 -8.84 -0.99
N VAL A 36 6.27 -9.22 -1.58
CA VAL A 36 5.91 -8.89 -2.95
C VAL A 36 4.69 -7.97 -2.99
N ASN A 37 4.64 -7.08 -3.98
CA ASN A 37 3.49 -6.22 -4.21
C ASN A 37 2.29 -7.07 -4.68
N THR A 38 1.13 -6.86 -4.07
CA THR A 38 -0.11 -7.59 -4.36
C THR A 38 -0.91 -7.03 -5.54
N GLY A 39 -0.44 -5.95 -6.16
CA GLY A 39 -1.20 -5.12 -7.11
C GLY A 39 -2.02 -4.02 -6.43
N TYR A 40 -2.21 -4.08 -5.11
CA TYR A 40 -2.83 -3.01 -4.33
C TYR A 40 -1.78 -2.01 -3.88
N CYS A 41 -1.52 -1.02 -4.71
CA CYS A 41 -0.66 0.11 -4.40
C CYS A 41 -1.11 1.34 -5.17
N ASP A 42 -0.88 2.52 -4.61
CA ASP A 42 -1.14 3.78 -5.30
C ASP A 42 -0.37 4.93 -4.65
N TRP A 43 -0.63 6.12 -5.16
CA TRP A 43 -0.07 7.38 -4.74
C TRP A 43 -1.17 8.30 -4.22
N ALA A 44 -0.88 9.05 -3.17
CA ALA A 44 -1.81 10.02 -2.58
C ALA A 44 -1.17 11.39 -2.34
N GLU A 45 -2.02 12.41 -2.28
CA GLU A 45 -1.63 13.81 -2.05
C GLU A 45 -1.08 14.06 -0.63
N THR A 46 -1.51 13.27 0.37
CA THR A 46 -1.09 13.43 1.77
C THR A 46 -0.86 12.07 2.46
N PRO A 47 -0.06 12.01 3.55
CA PRO A 47 0.14 10.77 4.31
C PRO A 47 -1.18 10.19 4.85
N SER A 48 -2.07 11.08 5.33
CA SER A 48 -3.37 10.66 5.87
C SER A 48 -4.26 10.05 4.79
N LYS A 49 -4.23 10.61 3.57
CA LYS A 49 -4.95 10.05 2.42
C LYS A 49 -4.36 8.70 2.03
N ALA A 50 -3.03 8.58 1.93
CA ALA A 50 -2.36 7.29 1.66
C ALA A 50 -2.77 6.21 2.67
N PHE A 51 -2.84 6.55 3.96
CA PHE A 51 -3.31 5.63 4.99
C PHE A 51 -4.76 5.20 4.81
N ASN A 52 -5.68 6.14 4.53
CA ASN A 52 -7.09 5.83 4.32
C ASN A 52 -7.32 5.00 3.07
N ASP A 53 -6.61 5.29 1.98
CA ASP A 53 -6.69 4.55 0.72
C ASP A 53 -6.16 3.12 0.92
N ALA A 54 -5.01 2.96 1.59
CA ALA A 54 -4.44 1.66 1.91
C ALA A 54 -5.35 0.82 2.84
N LYS A 55 -5.98 1.47 3.83
CA LYS A 55 -6.97 0.83 4.71
C LYS A 55 -8.18 0.33 3.93
N SER A 56 -8.71 1.15 3.02
CA SER A 56 -9.88 0.80 2.19
C SER A 56 -9.54 -0.35 1.22
N ALA A 57 -8.33 -0.34 0.65
CA ALA A 57 -7.82 -1.43 -0.18
C ALA A 57 -7.67 -2.73 0.62
N TYR A 58 -7.18 -2.65 1.86
CA TYR A 58 -7.06 -3.81 2.75
C TYR A 58 -8.43 -4.40 3.09
N GLU A 59 -9.43 -3.56 3.40
CA GLU A 59 -10.81 -3.97 3.65
C GLU A 59 -11.41 -4.67 2.41
N SER A 60 -11.13 -4.18 1.20
CA SER A 60 -11.59 -4.83 -0.04
C SER A 60 -10.89 -6.18 -0.29
N LEU A 61 -9.60 -6.29 0.04
CA LEU A 61 -8.82 -7.51 -0.11
C LEU A 61 -9.34 -8.63 0.80
N ILE A 62 -9.73 -8.31 2.03
CA ILE A 62 -10.28 -9.30 2.96
C ILE A 62 -11.71 -9.74 2.60
N GLU A 63 -12.50 -8.88 1.95
CA GLU A 63 -13.85 -9.23 1.48
C GLU A 63 -13.85 -10.12 0.24
N THR A 64 -12.79 -10.06 -0.57
CA THR A 64 -12.66 -10.84 -1.81
C THR A 64 -12.09 -12.26 -1.56
N LYS A 65 -11.75 -12.59 -0.32
CA LYS A 65 -11.19 -13.89 0.10
C LYS A 65 -12.20 -14.74 0.86
#